data_AF-A0A382PV29-F1
#
_entry.id   AF-A0A382PV29-F1
#
_cell.length_a   1.000
_cell.length_b   1.000
_cell.length_c   1.000
_cell.angle_alpha   90.00
_cell.angle_beta   90.00
_cell.angle_gamma   90.00
#
_symmetry.space_group_name_H-M   'P 1'
#
loop_
_entity.id
_entity.type
_entity.pdbx_description
1 polymer ?
#
loop_
_entity_poly.entity_id
_entity_poly.type
_entity_poly.pdbx_seq_one_letter_code
_entity_poly.pdbx_strand_id
1 'polypeptide(L)' 'MKYRKLGTTDIDVSAICLGTMTFGEQNSEIDGFQQMDYALDRGVNFIDTAELYPIM' A
#
# COMPACT_ATOMS: atom_id res chain seq x y z
N MET A 1 -10.68 7.92 -6.77
CA MET A 1 -10.58 6.55 -6.22
C MET A 1 -11.96 5.91 -6.11
N LYS A 2 -12.09 4.57 -6.25
CA LYS A 2 -13.30 3.81 -5.85
C LYS A 2 -13.02 3.14 -4.50
N TYR A 3 -13.98 3.16 -3.58
CA TYR A 3 -13.87 2.54 -2.26
C TYR A 3 -14.84 1.37 -2.09
N ARG A 4 -14.52 0.44 -1.19
CA ARG A 4 -15.31 -0.74 -0.81
C ARG A 4 -15.23 -0.97 0.69
N LYS A 5 -16.28 -1.54 1.29
CA LYS A 5 -16.24 -1.97 2.69
C LYS A 5 -15.25 -3.13 2.87
N LEU A 6 -14.42 -3.05 3.91
CA LEU A 6 -13.51 -4.12 4.28
C LEU A 6 -14.28 -5.22 5.03
N GLY A 7 -14.61 -6.30 4.32
CA GLY A 7 -15.36 -7.42 4.89
C GLY A 7 -16.70 -6.97 5.45
N THR A 8 -16.97 -7.31 6.72
CA THR A 8 -18.18 -6.92 7.46
C THR A 8 -17.97 -5.70 8.37
N THR A 9 -16.87 -4.97 8.19
CA THR A 9 -16.55 -3.78 9.00
C THR A 9 -17.15 -2.52 8.36
N ASP A 10 -17.19 -1.43 9.13
CA ASP A 10 -17.58 -0.12 8.60
C ASP A 10 -16.42 0.65 7.93
N ILE A 11 -15.25 0.02 7.76
CA ILE A 11 -14.08 0.65 7.17
C ILE A 11 -14.18 0.63 5.64
N ASP A 12 -14.03 1.79 5.01
CA ASP A 12 -13.95 1.93 3.56
C ASP A 12 -12.49 1.96 3.09
N VAL A 13 -12.10 0.95 2.31
CA VAL A 13 -10.77 0.83 1.71
C VAL A 13 -10.81 1.06 0.21
N SER A 14 -9.73 1.59 -0.36
CA SER A 14 -9.58 1.76 -1.81
C SER A 14 -9.68 0.40 -2.50
N ALA A 15 -10.34 0.36 -3.66
CA ALA A 15 -10.53 -0.87 -4.43
C ALA A 15 -9.22 -1.47 -4.97
N ILE A 16 -8.13 -0.69 -4.94
CA ILE A 16 -6.75 -1.12 -5.19
C ILE A 16 -5.93 -0.88 -3.92
N CYS A 17 -4.95 -1.76 -3.66
CA CYS A 17 -4.04 -1.72 -2.52
C CYS A 17 -2.60 -1.50 -3.00
N LEU A 18 -1.78 -0.79 -2.22
CA LEU A 18 -0.34 -0.67 -2.45
C LEU A 18 0.39 -1.83 -1.74
N GLY A 19 0.99 -2.74 -2.50
CA GLY A 19 1.88 -3.76 -1.96
C GLY A 19 3.29 -3.24 -1.75
N THR A 20 3.98 -3.75 -0.72
CA THR A 20 5.27 -3.22 -0.25
C THR A 20 6.43 -4.24 -0.24
N MET A 21 6.25 -5.42 -0.85
CA MET A 21 7.21 -6.54 -0.75
C MET A 21 8.63 -6.23 -1.24
N THR A 22 8.80 -5.19 -2.07
CA THR A 22 10.08 -4.78 -2.67
C THR A 22 10.81 -3.69 -1.88
N PHE A 23 10.14 -3.08 -0.89
CA PHE A 23 10.67 -1.95 -0.12
C PHE A 23 11.76 -2.44 0.86
N GLY A 24 12.97 -1.91 0.71
CA GLY A 24 14.14 -2.29 1.52
C GLY A 24 15.12 -3.23 0.81
N GLU A 25 14.79 -3.74 -0.39
CA GLU A 25 15.69 -4.58 -1.20
C GLU A 25 15.81 -4.04 -2.63
N GLN A 26 14.78 -4.24 -3.46
CA GLN A 26 14.76 -3.73 -4.84
C GLN A 26 14.46 -2.22 -4.90
N ASN A 27 13.73 -1.71 -3.91
CA ASN A 27 13.43 -0.29 -3.75
C ASN A 27 14.08 0.25 -2.48
N SER A 28 14.73 1.40 -2.58
CA SER A 28 15.24 2.11 -1.40
C SER A 28 14.09 2.66 -0.54
N GLU A 29 14.41 3.09 0.68
CA GLU A 29 13.45 3.79 1.54
C GLU A 29 12.85 5.02 0.84
N ILE A 30 13.68 5.79 0.13
CA ILE A 30 13.24 6.98 -0.62
C ILE A 30 12.26 6.59 -1.73
N ASP A 31 12.54 5.52 -2.48
CA ASP A 31 11.64 5.01 -3.52
C ASP A 31 10.31 4.55 -2.92
N GLY A 32 10.36 3.90 -1.75
CA GLY A 32 9.18 3.47 -0.99
C GLY A 32 8.31 4.66 -0.60
N PHE A 33 8.90 5.71 -0.03
CA PHE A 33 8.17 6.93 0.31
C PHE A 33 7.57 7.62 -0.91
N GLN A 34 8.31 7.73 -2.02
CA GLN A 34 7.77 8.29 -3.27
C GLN A 34 6.57 7.50 -3.80
N GLN A 35 6.61 6.17 -3.71
CA GLN A 35 5.49 5.31 -4.09
C GLN A 35 4.28 5.48 -3.15
N MET A 36 4.53 5.60 -1.84
CA MET A 36 3.48 5.87 -0.84
C MET A 36 2.82 7.22 -1.06
N ASP A 37 3.60 8.29 -1.28
CA ASP A 37 3.09 9.64 -1.56
C ASP A 37 2.22 9.64 -2.83
N TYR A 38 2.72 9.04 -3.90
CA TYR A 38 1.97 8.92 -5.15
C TYR A 38 0.66 8.13 -4.98
N ALA A 39 0.67 7.03 -4.22
CA ALA A 39 -0.52 6.25 -3.96
C ALA A 39 -1.56 7.05 -3.16
N LEU A 40 -1.11 7.76 -2.12
CA LEU A 40 -1.94 8.61 -1.29
C LEU A 40 -2.57 9.75 -2.10
N ASP A 41 -1.81 10.43 -2.95
CA ASP A 41 -2.28 11.49 -3.85
C ASP A 41 -3.37 11.00 -4.82
N ARG A 42 -3.37 9.70 -5.15
CA ARG A 42 -4.42 9.07 -5.98
C ARG A 42 -5.60 8.54 -5.16
N GLY A 43 -5.56 8.68 -3.84
CA GLY A 43 -6.60 8.29 -2.90
C GLY A 43 -6.52 6.84 -2.42
N VAL A 44 -5.39 6.16 -2.60
CA VAL A 44 -5.16 4.83 -1.99
C VAL A 44 -5.05 5.01 -0.48
N ASN A 45 -5.83 4.24 0.28
CA ASN A 45 -5.77 4.22 1.74
C ASN A 45 -5.54 2.81 2.31
N PHE A 46 -5.23 1.85 1.44
CA PHE A 46 -4.98 0.46 1.80
C PHE A 46 -3.56 0.08 1.38
N ILE A 47 -2.74 -0.29 2.36
CA ILE A 47 -1.35 -0.69 2.20
C ILE A 47 -1.20 -2.11 2.73
N ASP A 48 -0.57 -2.98 1.94
CA ASP A 48 -0.29 -4.37 2.27
C ASP A 48 1.20 -4.55 2.59
N THR A 49 1.48 -5.18 3.72
CA THR A 49 2.83 -5.42 4.24
C THR A 49 2.87 -6.68 5.10
N ALA A 50 4.07 -7.19 5.39
CA ALA A 50 4.28 -8.40 6.19
C ALA A 50 5.59 -8.35 6.97
N GLU A 51 5.67 -9.09 8.08
CA GLU A 51 6.89 -9.19 8.91
C GLU A 51 8.10 -9.79 8.17
N LEU A 52 7.85 -10.58 7.13
CA LEU A 52 8.88 -11.21 6.32
C LEU A 52 9.37 -10.31 5.18
N TYR A 53 8.70 -9.19 4.88
CA TYR A 53 9.14 -8.30 3.81
C TYR A 53 10.40 -7.52 4.23
N PRO A 54 11.32 -7.24 3.28
CA PRO A 54 11.26 -7.59 1.86
C PRO A 54 11.65 -9.06 1.56
N ILE A 55 11.12 -9.62 0.46
CA ILE A 55 11.52 -10.94 -0.05
C ILE A 55 11.64 -10.86 -1.59
N MET A 56 12.84 -10.59 -2.13
CA MET A 56 13.20 -10.92 -3.52
C MET A 56 14.70 -10.84 -3.83
#